data_AF-A0A316AVQ3-F1
#
_entry.id   AF-A0A316AVQ3-F1
#
_cell.length_a   1.000
_cell.length_b   1.000
_cell.length_c   1.000
_cell.angle_alpha   90.00
_cell.angle_beta   90.00
_cell.angle_gamma   90.00
#
_symmetry.space_group_name_H-M   'P 1'
#
loop_
_entity.id
_entity.type
_entity.pdbx_description
1 polymer ?
#
loop_
_entity_poly.entity_id
_entity_poly.type
_entity_poly.pdbx_seq_one_letter_code
_entity_poly.pdbx_strand_id
1 'polypeptide(L)'
;MSECDSWSFECLKDSGLQIKEIRQYIEWFRQRDSTLQQRLELFQNRRKALEAEMARMQTVMNKITFKETLYTTALKLGSLAAADNDKTIMRLKKSSLTLRMILTRKSPANHFTDK
;
A
#
# COMPACT_ATOMS: atom_id res chain seq x y z
N MET A 1 -9.87 -32.19 -0.81
CA MET A 1 -9.61 -30.74 -0.95
C MET A 1 -8.93 -30.56 -2.28
N SER A 2 -9.60 -29.88 -3.21
CA SER A 2 -9.08 -29.61 -4.56
C SER A 2 -7.88 -28.66 -4.48
N GLU A 3 -6.99 -28.69 -5.47
CA GLU A 3 -5.84 -27.77 -5.56
C GLU A 3 -6.24 -26.28 -5.55
N CYS A 4 -7.47 -25.97 -5.95
CA CYS A 4 -8.09 -24.63 -5.85
C CYS A 4 -8.25 -24.13 -4.40
N ASP A 5 -8.34 -25.05 -3.42
CA ASP A 5 -8.58 -24.73 -2.01
C ASP A 5 -7.30 -24.22 -1.33
N SER A 6 -6.13 -24.66 -1.80
CA SER A 6 -4.82 -24.33 -1.21
C SER A 6 -4.36 -22.92 -1.59
N TRP A 7 -4.51 -22.53 -2.86
CA TRP A 7 -4.09 -21.21 -3.35
C TRP A 7 -4.88 -20.06 -2.70
N SER A 8 -6.17 -20.31 -2.39
CA SER A 8 -7.04 -19.29 -1.80
C SER A 8 -6.65 -18.96 -0.36
N PHE A 9 -6.05 -19.87 0.42
CA PHE A 9 -5.77 -19.59 1.83
C PHE A 9 -4.61 -18.61 2.04
N GLU A 10 -3.46 -18.85 1.41
CA GLU A 10 -2.30 -17.95 1.55
C GLU A 10 -2.58 -16.61 0.87
N CYS A 11 -3.22 -16.62 -0.31
CA CYS A 11 -3.59 -15.39 -1.03
C CYS A 11 -4.54 -14.50 -0.20
N LEU A 12 -5.55 -15.08 0.47
CA LEU A 12 -6.46 -14.30 1.31
C LEU A 12 -5.75 -13.69 2.52
N LYS A 13 -4.81 -14.42 3.13
CA LYS A 13 -3.99 -13.91 4.23
C LYS A 13 -3.09 -12.75 3.76
N ASP A 14 -2.37 -12.92 2.65
CA ASP A 14 -1.49 -11.90 2.08
C ASP A 14 -2.24 -10.65 1.62
N SER A 15 -3.49 -10.82 1.19
CA SER A 15 -4.36 -9.69 0.83
C SER A 15 -4.82 -8.86 2.03
N GLY A 16 -4.51 -9.29 3.26
CA GLY A 16 -4.81 -8.59 4.50
C GLY A 16 -6.17 -8.94 5.11
N LEU A 17 -6.76 -10.10 4.79
CA LEU A 17 -7.92 -10.59 5.55
C LEU A 17 -7.50 -11.06 6.94
N GLN A 18 -8.36 -10.80 7.92
CA GLN A 18 -8.21 -11.36 9.25
C GLN A 18 -8.57 -12.85 9.25
N ILE A 19 -7.97 -13.61 10.18
CA ILE A 19 -8.22 -15.06 10.33
C ILE A 19 -9.73 -15.36 10.46
N LYS A 20 -10.50 -14.47 11.10
CA LYS A 20 -11.97 -14.61 11.22
C LYS A 20 -12.69 -14.59 9.87
N GLU A 21 -12.24 -13.75 8.94
CA GLU A 21 -12.83 -13.58 7.61
C GLU A 21 -12.46 -14.77 6.71
N ILE A 22 -11.23 -15.27 6.86
CA ILE A 22 -10.77 -16.49 6.16
C ILE A 22 -11.59 -17.70 6.63
N ARG A 23 -11.86 -17.83 7.94
CA ARG A 23 -12.76 -18.88 8.47
C ARG A 23 -14.16 -18.77 7.90
N GLN A 24 -14.70 -17.57 7.77
CA GLN A 24 -16.01 -17.35 7.16
C GLN A 24 -16.04 -17.77 5.68
N TYR A 25 -14.99 -17.46 4.92
CA TYR A 25 -14.85 -17.93 3.54
C TYR A 25 -14.82 -19.46 3.46
N ILE A 26 -14.07 -20.13 4.35
CA ILE A 26 -14.02 -21.61 4.39
C ILE A 26 -15.41 -22.20 4.65
N GLU A 27 -16.19 -21.59 5.55
CA GLU A 27 -17.55 -22.04 5.82
C GLU A 27 -18.46 -21.87 4.60
N TRP A 28 -18.41 -20.71 3.93
CA TRP A 28 -19.14 -20.52 2.68
C TRP A 28 -18.72 -21.51 1.60
N PHE A 29 -17.42 -21.76 1.46
CA PHE A 29 -16.90 -22.71 0.49
C PHE A 29 -17.46 -24.14 0.69
N ARG A 30 -17.59 -24.58 1.95
CA ARG A 30 -18.19 -25.89 2.29
C ARG A 30 -19.65 -25.99 1.87
N GLN A 31 -20.38 -24.87 1.87
CA GLN A 31 -21.79 -24.79 1.47
C GLN A 31 -21.99 -24.77 -0.06
N ARG A 32 -20.90 -24.88 -0.85
CA ARG A 32 -20.92 -25.01 -2.31
C ARG A 32 -21.69 -23.84 -2.95
N ASP A 33 -22.52 -24.12 -3.95
CA ASP A 33 -23.08 -23.10 -4.85
C ASP A 33 -24.02 -22.10 -4.16
N SER A 34 -24.59 -22.48 -3.01
CA SER A 34 -25.49 -21.63 -2.22
C SER A 34 -24.84 -20.33 -1.71
N THR A 35 -23.51 -20.23 -1.75
CA THR A 35 -22.76 -19.08 -1.24
C THR A 35 -21.88 -18.39 -2.30
N LEU A 36 -22.09 -18.68 -3.59
CA LEU A 36 -21.25 -18.11 -4.66
C LEU A 36 -21.25 -16.58 -4.65
N GLN A 37 -22.41 -15.97 -4.39
CA GLN A 37 -22.55 -14.51 -4.35
C GLN A 37 -21.69 -13.89 -3.22
N GLN A 38 -21.74 -14.46 -2.01
CA GLN A 38 -20.96 -14.01 -0.86
C GLN A 38 -19.46 -14.15 -1.10
N ARG A 39 -19.05 -15.27 -1.71
CA ARG A 39 -17.64 -15.51 -2.07
C ARG A 39 -17.15 -14.49 -3.11
N LEU A 40 -17.97 -14.20 -4.13
CA LEU A 40 -17.66 -13.19 -5.14
C LEU A 40 -17.52 -11.79 -4.53
N GLU A 41 -18.47 -11.38 -3.70
CA GLU A 41 -18.45 -10.08 -3.03
C GLU A 41 -17.21 -9.89 -2.15
N LEU A 42 -16.81 -10.94 -1.42
CA LEU A 42 -15.59 -10.94 -0.61
C LEU A 42 -14.35 -10.62 -1.48
N PHE A 43 -14.18 -11.30 -2.61
CA PHE A 43 -13.04 -11.07 -3.50
C PHE A 43 -13.10 -9.69 -4.19
N GLN A 44 -14.28 -9.22 -4.57
CA GLN A 44 -14.46 -7.88 -5.15
C GLN A 44 -14.09 -6.77 -4.16
N ASN A 45 -14.55 -6.89 -2.91
CA ASN A 45 -14.20 -5.97 -1.84
C ASN A 45 -12.71 -6.01 -1.53
N ARG A 46 -12.12 -7.21 -1.52
CA ARG A 46 -10.69 -7.37 -1.29
C ARG A 46 -9.85 -6.73 -2.39
N ARG A 47 -10.24 -6.91 -3.66
CA ARG A 47 -9.60 -6.27 -4.80
C ARG A 47 -9.63 -4.74 -4.67
N LYS A 48 -10.80 -4.15 -4.42
CA LYS A 48 -10.94 -2.69 -4.24
C LYS A 48 -10.04 -2.15 -3.13
N ALA A 49 -9.97 -2.86 -2.01
CA ALA A 49 -9.15 -2.44 -0.88
C ALA A 49 -7.64 -2.62 -1.15
N LEU A 50 -7.23 -3.64 -1.92
CA LEU A 50 -5.85 -3.76 -2.40
C LEU A 50 -5.48 -2.65 -3.38
N GLU A 51 -6.35 -2.33 -4.34
CA GLU A 51 -6.14 -1.23 -5.30
C GLU A 51 -5.94 0.11 -4.57
N ALA A 52 -6.76 0.39 -3.56
CA ALA A 52 -6.61 1.57 -2.72
C ALA A 52 -5.27 1.60 -1.97
N GLU A 53 -4.85 0.46 -1.41
CA GLU A 53 -3.58 0.35 -0.69
C GLU A 53 -2.38 0.50 -1.64
N MET A 54 -2.43 -0.09 -2.84
CA MET A 54 -1.41 0.09 -3.87
C MET A 54 -1.27 1.55 -4.28
N ALA A 55 -2.38 2.27 -4.49
CA ALA A 55 -2.35 3.69 -4.81
C ALA A 55 -1.74 4.53 -3.67
N ARG A 56 -2.07 4.20 -2.42
CA ARG A 56 -1.47 4.82 -1.24
C ARG A 56 0.02 4.52 -1.13
N MET A 57 0.43 3.28 -1.35
CA MET A 57 1.84 2.85 -1.31
C MET A 57 2.66 3.50 -2.41
N GLN A 58 2.13 3.58 -3.63
CA GLN A 58 2.79 4.28 -4.74
C GLN A 58 3.00 5.76 -4.41
N THR A 59 2.02 6.37 -3.74
CA THR A 59 2.12 7.74 -3.26
C THR A 59 3.23 7.92 -2.21
N VAL A 60 3.37 6.98 -1.29
CA VAL A 60 4.46 6.98 -0.29
C VAL A 60 5.81 6.74 -0.97
N MET A 61 5.88 5.76 -1.87
CA MET A 61 7.08 5.45 -2.65
C MET A 61 7.61 6.68 -3.38
N ASN A 62 6.74 7.40 -4.09
CA ASN A 62 7.12 8.62 -4.81
C ASN A 62 7.77 9.68 -3.90
N LYS A 63 7.35 9.79 -2.63
CA LYS A 63 7.96 10.71 -1.66
C LYS A 63 9.33 10.24 -1.19
N ILE A 64 9.46 8.95 -0.93
CA ILE A 64 10.72 8.34 -0.52
C ILE A 64 11.74 8.50 -1.65
N THR A 65 11.38 8.14 -2.87
CA THR A 65 12.24 8.31 -4.06
C THR A 65 12.64 9.77 -4.29
N PHE A 66 11.72 10.72 -4.08
CA PHE A 66 12.08 12.15 -4.10
C PHE A 66 13.15 12.49 -3.06
N LYS A 67 12.99 12.03 -1.80
CA LYS A 67 13.96 12.30 -0.73
C LYS A 67 15.31 11.67 -1.00
N GLU A 68 15.32 10.44 -1.51
CA GLU A 68 16.54 9.76 -1.94
C GLU A 68 17.25 10.54 -3.05
N THR A 69 16.52 11.01 -4.06
CA THR A 69 17.06 11.82 -5.15
C THR A 69 17.62 13.15 -4.62
N LEU A 70 16.88 13.85 -3.75
CA LEU A 70 17.30 15.10 -3.13
C LEU A 70 18.63 14.94 -2.38
N TYR A 71 18.72 13.93 -1.51
CA TYR A 71 19.92 13.73 -0.71
C TYR A 71 21.10 13.21 -1.54
N THR A 72 20.85 12.38 -2.54
CA THR A 72 21.88 11.97 -3.50
C THR A 72 22.45 13.20 -4.23
N THR A 73 21.61 14.13 -4.65
CA THR A 73 22.06 15.39 -5.28
C THR A 73 22.79 16.29 -4.28
N ALA A 74 22.31 16.39 -3.04
CA ALA A 74 22.97 17.18 -1.99
C ALA A 74 24.38 16.68 -1.69
N LEU A 75 24.59 15.36 -1.65
CA LEU A 75 25.91 14.75 -1.49
C LEU A 75 26.83 15.11 -2.67
N LYS A 76 26.32 15.08 -3.90
CA LYS A 76 27.10 15.45 -5.10
C LYS A 76 27.48 16.93 -5.13
N LEU A 77 26.60 17.82 -4.65
CA LEU A 77 26.81 19.27 -4.65
C LEU A 77 27.44 19.80 -3.36
N GLY A 78 27.68 18.94 -2.37
CA GLY A 78 28.27 19.29 -1.08
C GLY A 78 27.36 20.04 -0.11
N SER A 79 26.10 20.33 -0.46
CA SER A 79 25.13 20.88 0.48
C SER A 79 23.68 20.66 0.04
N LEU A 80 22.78 20.62 1.02
CA LEU A 80 21.33 20.55 0.76
C LEU A 80 20.81 21.83 0.09
N ALA A 81 21.37 23.00 0.42
CA ALA A 81 21.00 24.27 -0.16
C ALA A 81 21.32 24.35 -1.66
N ALA A 82 22.48 23.81 -2.07
CA ALA A 82 22.83 23.71 -3.49
C ALA A 82 21.86 22.78 -4.24
N ALA A 83 21.46 21.65 -3.63
CA ALA A 83 20.51 20.72 -4.22
C ALA A 83 19.08 21.24 -4.30
N ASP A 84 18.61 22.06 -3.37
CA ASP A 84 17.24 22.62 -3.43
C ASP A 84 17.08 23.60 -4.62
N ASN A 85 18.19 24.18 -5.09
CA ASN A 85 18.26 25.03 -6.27
C ASN A 85 18.48 24.24 -7.59
N ASP A 86 18.68 22.92 -7.51
CA ASP A 86 18.83 22.10 -8.70
C ASP A 86 17.52 22.05 -9.50
N LYS A 87 17.60 22.28 -10.81
CA LYS A 87 16.43 22.37 -11.71
C LYS A 87 15.59 21.09 -11.72
N THR A 88 16.24 19.93 -11.57
CA THR A 88 15.57 18.62 -11.51
C THR A 88 14.82 18.47 -10.20
N ILE A 89 15.46 18.82 -9.09
CA ILE A 89 14.84 18.81 -7.76
C ILE A 89 13.64 19.76 -7.71
N MET A 90 13.75 20.97 -8.25
CA MET A 90 12.63 21.91 -8.33
C MET A 90 11.44 21.37 -9.13
N ARG A 91 11.70 20.70 -10.27
CA ARG A 91 10.67 20.06 -11.09
C ARG A 91 9.98 18.92 -10.33
N LEU A 92 10.76 18.04 -9.69
CA LEU A 92 10.23 16.92 -8.90
C LEU A 92 9.43 17.41 -7.68
N LYS A 93 9.89 18.47 -7.02
CA LYS A 93 9.18 19.14 -5.91
C LYS A 93 7.83 19.67 -6.38
N LYS A 94 7.76 20.30 -7.56
CA LYS A 94 6.49 20.78 -8.15
C LYS A 94 5.51 19.66 -8.46
N SER A 95 5.99 18.53 -8.99
CA SER A 95 5.15 17.34 -9.25
C SER A 95 4.72 16.60 -7.97
N SER A 96 5.47 16.75 -6.88
CA SER A 96 5.15 16.20 -5.55
C SER A 96 4.22 17.12 -4.72
N LEU A 97 4.17 18.43 -5.03
CA LEU A 97 3.44 19.44 -4.27
C LEU A 97 1.90 19.39 -4.42
N THR A 98 1.36 18.74 -5.45
CA THR A 98 -0.08 18.35 -5.51
C THR A 98 -0.48 17.42 -4.38
N LEU A 99 0.48 16.87 -3.64
CA LEU A 99 0.27 15.86 -2.62
C LEU A 99 0.42 16.37 -1.17
N ARG A 100 0.77 17.66 -1.00
CA ARG A 100 0.89 18.33 0.30
C ARG A 100 -0.45 18.47 1.04
N MET A 101 -1.59 18.35 0.34
CA MET A 101 -2.93 18.42 0.94
C MET A 101 -3.36 17.14 1.68
N ILE A 102 -2.70 15.99 1.46
CA ILE A 102 -3.15 14.71 2.02
C ILE A 102 -2.44 14.34 3.35
N LEU A 103 -1.20 14.81 3.57
CA LEU A 103 -0.41 14.46 4.77
C LEU A 103 -0.55 15.42 5.96
N THR A 104 -1.31 16.51 5.86
CA THR A 104 -1.57 17.39 7.03
C THR A 104 -2.60 16.81 8.00
N ARG A 105 -3.23 15.66 7.70
CA ARG A 105 -3.91 14.87 8.74
C ARG A 105 -2.85 14.11 9.54
N LYS A 106 -2.48 14.68 10.71
CA LYS A 106 -1.74 14.04 11.81
C LYS A 106 -1.98 12.52 11.82
N SER A 107 -0.98 11.73 11.46
CA SER A 107 -0.99 10.31 11.79
C SER A 107 -0.73 10.20 13.30
N PRO A 108 -1.58 9.54 14.09
CA PRO A 108 -1.27 9.24 15.48
C PRO A 108 -0.07 8.29 15.51
N ALA A 109 0.75 8.44 16.55
CA ALA A 109 1.96 7.68 16.79
C ALA A 109 1.69 6.17 16.66
N ASN A 110 2.36 5.50 15.73
CA ASN A 110 2.53 4.05 15.80
C ASN A 110 3.94 3.77 16.29
N HIS A 111 3.95 3.29 17.53
CA HIS A 111 5.05 2.68 18.25
C HIS A 111 5.51 1.44 17.47
N PHE A 112 6.63 1.56 16.78
CA PHE A 112 7.38 0.41 16.28
C PHE A 112 8.24 -0.07 17.45
N THR A 113 7.79 -1.10 18.16
CA THR A 113 8.64 -1.86 19.09
C THR A 113 9.38 -2.92 18.30
N ASP A 114 10.70 -2.81 18.30
CA ASP A 114 11.61 -3.90 17.90
C ASP A 114 11.29 -5.19 18.68
N LYS A 115 11.21 -6.29 17.93
CA LYS A 115 11.52 -7.64 18.40
C LYS A 115 12.16 -8.44 17.28
#